data_AF-A0A9E1R3B3-F1
#
_entry.id   AF-A0A9E1R3B3-F1
#
_cell.length_a   1.000
_cell.length_b   1.000
_cell.length_c   1.000
_cell.angle_alpha   90.00
_cell.angle_beta   90.00
_cell.angle_gamma   90.00
#
_symmetry.space_group_name_H-M   'P 1'
#
loop_
_entity.id
_entity.type
_entity.pdbx_description
1 polymer ?
#
loop_
_entity_poly.entity_id
_entity_poly.type
_entity_poly.pdbx_seq_one_letter_code
_entity_poly.pdbx_strand_id
1 'polypeptide(L)'
;FWPPLFGQMLLGFSIVGFFGAMAAMLVEKFPTKGRYSALSLTINISATLFGGTAPFIVTSLMADTGWNHIPAYYLMAAGLISFIALLSFKDRFRDPLL
;
A
#
# COMPACT_ATOMS: atom_id res chain seq x y z
N PHE A 1 26.03 7.37 -10.08
CA PHE A 1 24.92 6.75 -10.85
C PHE A 1 24.49 5.36 -10.35
N TRP A 2 25.37 4.54 -9.75
CA TRP A 2 25.03 3.19 -9.27
C TRP A 2 24.23 3.08 -7.95
N PRO A 3 24.42 3.95 -6.93
CA PRO A 3 23.70 3.83 -5.64
C PRO A 3 22.16 3.90 -5.72
N PRO A 4 21.54 4.77 -6.55
CA PRO A 4 20.08 4.83 -6.67
C PRO A 4 19.45 3.57 -7.27
N LEU A 5 20.15 2.92 -8.21
CA LEU A 5 19.69 1.68 -8.86
C LEU A 5 19.57 0.55 -7.85
N PHE A 6 20.57 0.39 -6.97
CA PHE A 6 20.49 -0.59 -5.88
C PHE A 6 19.33 -0.31 -4.93
N GLY A 7 19.08 0.97 -4.60
CA GLY A 7 17.92 1.36 -3.79
C GLY A 7 16.59 1.00 -4.45
N GLN A 8 16.45 1.26 -5.75
CA GLN A 8 15.25 0.93 -6.51
C GLN A 8 15.02 -0.59 -6.63
N MET A 9 16.09 -1.38 -6.81
CA MET A 9 15.99 -2.84 -6.88
C MET A 9 15.55 -3.45 -5.53
N LEU A 10 16.09 -2.95 -4.41
CA LEU A 10 15.71 -3.42 -3.07
C LEU A 10 14.25 -3.08 -2.74
N LEU A 11 13.82 -1.86 -3.07
CA LEU A 11 12.43 -1.44 -2.92
C LEU A 11 11.52 -2.28 -3.81
N GLY A 12 11.89 -2.48 -5.08
CA GLY A 12 11.12 -3.29 -6.03
C GLY A 12 10.91 -4.73 -5.53
N PHE A 13 11.98 -5.37 -5.03
CA PHE A 13 11.89 -6.71 -4.47
C PHE A 13 10.94 -6.79 -3.26
N SER A 14 11.04 -5.81 -2.35
CA SER A 14 10.18 -5.74 -1.17
C SER A 14 8.70 -5.53 -1.55
N ILE A 15 8.43 -4.71 -2.56
CA ILE A 15 7.08 -4.43 -3.06
C ILE A 15 6.46 -5.70 -3.67
N VAL A 16 7.23 -6.50 -4.41
CA VAL A 16 6.72 -7.75 -5.01
C VAL A 16 6.24 -8.73 -3.93
N GLY A 17 7.02 -8.91 -2.85
CA GLY A 17 6.61 -9.77 -1.74
C GLY A 17 5.33 -9.26 -1.05
N PHE A 18 5.22 -7.95 -0.86
CA PHE A 18 4.05 -7.33 -0.26
C PHE A 18 2.78 -7.50 -1.12
N PHE A 19 2.85 -7.19 -2.42
CA PHE A 19 1.71 -7.32 -3.32
C PHE A 19 1.26 -8.78 -3.50
N GLY A 20 2.21 -9.73 -3.53
CA GLY A 20 1.91 -11.15 -3.59
C GLY A 20 1.13 -11.65 -2.38
N ALA A 21 1.59 -11.31 -1.17
CA ALA A 21 0.91 -11.67 0.08
C ALA A 21 -0.48 -11.00 0.19
N MET A 22 -0.57 -9.72 -0.20
CA MET A 22 -1.83 -8.97 -0.20
C MET A 22 -2.89 -9.62 -1.10
N ALA A 23 -2.52 -10.03 -2.33
CA ALA A 23 -3.44 -10.69 -3.25
C ALA A 23 -3.96 -12.03 -2.71
N ALA A 24 -3.11 -12.82 -2.05
CA ALA A 24 -3.50 -14.10 -1.45
C ALA A 24 -4.48 -13.90 -0.27
N MET A 25 -4.18 -12.98 0.65
CA MET A 25 -5.08 -12.68 1.78
C MET A 25 -6.45 -12.16 1.35
N LEU A 26 -6.49 -11.31 0.31
CA LEU A 26 -7.76 -10.80 -0.23
C LEU A 26 -8.60 -11.94 -0.83
N VAL A 27 -7.97 -12.87 -1.53
CA VAL A 27 -8.64 -14.02 -2.16
C VAL A 27 -9.28 -14.95 -1.12
N GLU A 28 -8.63 -15.12 0.02
CA GLU A 28 -9.05 -16.01 1.11
C GLU A 28 -10.14 -15.40 2.00
N LYS A 29 -10.15 -14.07 2.17
CA LYS A 29 -11.05 -13.38 3.11
C LYS A 29 -12.40 -12.95 2.52
N PHE A 30 -12.53 -12.94 1.19
CA PHE A 30 -13.79 -12.55 0.54
C PHE A 30 -14.64 -13.78 0.18
N PRO A 31 -15.93 -13.81 0.56
CA PRO A 31 -16.81 -14.92 0.21
C PRO A 31 -16.92 -15.07 -1.31
N THR A 32 -17.04 -16.31 -1.78
CA THR A 32 -17.01 -16.71 -3.19
C THR A 32 -18.04 -15.96 -4.05
N LYS A 33 -19.15 -15.51 -3.44
CA LYS A 33 -20.18 -14.66 -4.05
C LYS A 33 -19.86 -13.17 -3.80
N GLY A 34 -19.23 -12.50 -4.76
CA GLY A 34 -19.02 -11.04 -4.74
C GLY A 34 -17.57 -10.56 -4.61
N ARG A 35 -16.60 -11.48 -4.52
CA ARG A 35 -15.17 -11.18 -4.39
C ARG A 35 -14.63 -10.19 -5.42
N TYR A 36 -14.96 -10.37 -6.70
CA TYR A 36 -14.50 -9.48 -7.76
C TYR A 36 -15.04 -8.05 -7.61
N SER A 37 -16.30 -7.88 -7.23
CA SER A 37 -16.91 -6.56 -7.05
C SER A 37 -16.33 -5.83 -5.83
N ALA A 38 -16.15 -6.54 -4.71
CA ALA A 38 -15.55 -5.97 -3.50
C ALA A 38 -14.08 -5.59 -3.71
N LEU A 39 -13.31 -6.43 -4.39
CA LEU A 39 -11.91 -6.15 -4.78
C LEU A 39 -11.83 -4.91 -5.67
N SER A 40 -12.57 -4.91 -6.78
CA SER A 40 -12.56 -3.80 -7.73
C SER A 40 -13.03 -2.50 -7.08
N LEU A 41 -14.07 -2.54 -6.24
CA LEU A 41 -14.55 -1.35 -5.54
C LEU A 41 -13.48 -0.79 -4.59
N THR A 42 -12.86 -1.65 -3.78
CA THR A 42 -11.83 -1.23 -2.81
C THR A 42 -10.59 -0.68 -3.52
N ILE A 43 -10.13 -1.34 -4.58
CA ILE A 43 -8.96 -0.90 -5.37
C ILE A 43 -9.27 0.42 -6.08
N ASN A 44 -10.44 0.58 -6.70
CA ASN A 44 -10.78 1.82 -7.40
C ASN A 44 -11.01 2.99 -6.45
N ILE A 45 -11.67 2.78 -5.31
CA ILE A 45 -11.86 3.83 -4.30
C ILE A 45 -10.50 4.25 -3.74
N SER A 46 -9.65 3.30 -3.36
CA SER A 46 -8.32 3.60 -2.82
C SER A 46 -7.44 4.30 -3.86
N ALA A 47 -7.43 3.81 -5.10
CA ALA A 47 -6.68 4.42 -6.20
C ALA A 47 -7.19 5.83 -6.53
N THR A 48 -8.50 6.07 -6.47
CA THR A 48 -9.07 7.41 -6.71
C THR A 48 -8.74 8.37 -5.58
N LEU A 49 -8.86 7.92 -4.32
CA LEU A 49 -8.54 8.75 -3.17
C LEU A 49 -7.06 9.12 -3.17
N PHE A 50 -6.17 8.13 -3.21
CA PHE A 50 -4.74 8.34 -3.01
C PHE A 50 -3.96 8.62 -4.29
N GLY A 51 -4.50 8.30 -5.46
CA GLY A 51 -3.81 8.50 -6.74
C GLY A 51 -3.57 9.97 -7.09
N GLY A 52 -4.47 10.87 -6.67
CA GLY A 52 -4.32 12.31 -6.88
C GLY A 52 -3.93 13.10 -5.63
N THR A 53 -4.47 12.74 -4.46
CA THR A 53 -4.21 13.51 -3.23
C THR A 53 -2.80 13.34 -2.70
N ALA A 54 -2.19 12.16 -2.81
CA ALA A 54 -0.83 11.92 -2.34
C ALA A 54 0.21 12.79 -3.09
N PRO A 55 0.26 12.80 -4.44
CA PRO A 55 1.20 13.67 -5.14
C PRO A 55 0.87 15.15 -4.95
N PHE A 56 -0.41 15.52 -4.81
CA PHE A 56 -0.79 16.91 -4.52
C PHE A 56 -0.24 17.39 -3.17
N ILE A 57 -0.43 16.62 -2.09
CA ILE A 57 0.07 16.93 -0.74
C ILE A 57 1.60 16.98 -0.73
N VAL A 58 2.25 15.99 -1.35
CA VAL A 58 3.72 15.94 -1.41
C VAL A 58 4.27 17.13 -2.18
N THR A 59 3.65 17.50 -3.30
CA THR A 59 4.09 18.62 -4.13
C THR A 59 3.83 19.96 -3.46
N SER A 60 2.68 20.16 -2.81
CA SER A 60 2.40 21.41 -2.07
C SER A 60 3.36 21.57 -0.91
N LEU A 61 3.60 20.51 -0.14
CA LEU A 61 4.51 20.54 1.00
C LEU A 61 5.98 20.73 0.57
N MET A 62 6.36 20.18 -0.59
CA MET A 62 7.65 20.46 -1.24
C MET A 62 7.77 21.92 -1.68
N ALA A 63 6.72 22.52 -2.23
CA ALA A 63 6.71 23.92 -2.63
C ALA A 63 6.86 24.85 -1.41
N ASP A 64 6.23 24.52 -0.29
CA ASP A 64 6.28 25.32 0.94
C ASP A 64 7.62 25.18 1.71
N THR A 65 8.19 23.97 1.73
CA THR A 65 9.40 23.67 2.52
C THR A 65 10.70 23.77 1.71
N GLY A 66 10.62 23.61 0.38
CA GLY A 66 11.79 23.54 -0.52
C GLY A 66 12.65 22.28 -0.36
N TRP A 67 12.17 21.27 0.40
CA TRP A 67 12.93 20.07 0.74
C TRP A 67 12.56 18.88 -0.14
N ASN A 68 13.52 18.35 -0.90
CA ASN A 68 13.34 17.20 -1.79
C ASN A 68 13.16 15.85 -1.08
N HIS A 69 13.25 15.80 0.25
CA HIS A 69 13.12 14.57 1.04
C HIS A 69 11.69 14.28 1.52
N ILE A 70 10.75 15.20 1.29
CA ILE A 70 9.35 15.07 1.70
C ILE A 70 8.67 13.80 1.15
N PRO A 71 8.87 13.38 -0.11
CA PRO A 71 8.30 12.13 -0.60
C PRO A 71 8.73 10.92 0.24
N ALA A 72 9.99 10.89 0.70
CA ALA A 72 10.51 9.78 1.50
C ALA A 72 9.84 9.71 2.88
N TYR A 73 9.68 10.85 3.56
CA TYR A 73 8.99 10.91 4.86
C TYR A 73 7.50 10.57 4.74
N TYR A 74 6.84 11.02 3.67
CA TYR A 74 5.45 10.66 3.41
C TYR A 74 5.29 9.14 3.22
N LEU A 75 6.18 8.51 2.45
CA LEU A 75 6.19 7.05 2.27
C LEU A 75 6.51 6.30 3.56
N MET A 76 7.44 6.78 4.39
CA MET A 76 7.72 6.19 5.70
C MET A 76 6.50 6.24 6.63
N ALA A 77 5.81 7.39 6.68
CA ALA A 77 4.61 7.55 7.49
C ALA A 77 3.46 6.66 6.98
N ALA A 78 3.24 6.62 5.66
CA ALA A 78 2.26 5.73 5.05
C ALA A 78 2.57 4.25 5.34
N GLY A 79 3.84 3.85 5.24
CA GLY A 79 4.29 2.49 5.58
C GLY A 79 4.06 2.15 7.05
N LEU A 80 4.29 3.09 7.97
CA LEU A 80 4.00 2.90 9.40
C LEU A 80 2.50 2.72 9.65
N ILE A 81 1.65 3.51 9.01
CA ILE A 81 0.19 3.37 9.10
C ILE A 81 -0.24 2.01 8.56
N SER A 82 0.29 1.59 7.41
CA SER A 82 0.05 0.25 6.85
C SER A 82 0.50 -0.86 7.80
N PHE A 83 1.64 -0.69 8.45
CA PHE A 83 2.15 -1.66 9.44
C PHE A 83 1.25 -1.75 10.68
N ILE A 84 0.80 -0.61 11.21
CA ILE A 84 -0.16 -0.57 12.33
C ILE A 84 -1.50 -1.19 11.93
N ALA A 85 -1.97 -0.93 10.71
CA ALA A 85 -3.17 -1.54 10.17
C ALA A 85 -3.02 -3.06 10.07
N LEU A 86 -1.87 -3.56 9.62
CA LEU A 86 -1.53 -4.98 9.60
C LEU A 86 -1.51 -5.60 11.00
N LEU A 87 -0.99 -4.91 12.01
CA LEU A 87 -1.04 -5.39 13.39
C LEU A 87 -2.47 -5.44 13.94
N SER A 88 -3.32 -4.53 13.50
CA SER A 88 -4.75 -4.50 13.85
C SER A 88 -5.56 -5.52 13.05
N PHE A 89 -4.99 -6.06 11.97
CA PHE A 89 -5.56 -7.15 11.20
C PHE A 89 -5.48 -8.44 12.02
N LYS A 90 -6.58 -8.79 12.69
CA LYS A 90 -6.74 -10.09 13.35
C LYS A 90 -6.82 -11.18 12.29
N ASP A 91 -5.82 -12.04 12.30
CA ASP A 91 -5.68 -13.16 11.39
C ASP A 91 -6.88 -14.10 11.53
N ARG A 92 -7.54 -14.40 10.41
CA ARG A 92 -8.73 -15.29 10.35
C ARG A 92 -8.37 -16.62 9.70
N PHE A 93 -7.09 -17.02 9.77
CA PHE A 93 -6.55 -18.25 9.18
C PHE A 93 -7.11 -19.56 9.78
N ARG A 94 -8.00 -19.48 10.79
CA ARG A 94 -8.49 -20.63 11.55
C ARG A 94 -10.02 -20.74 11.67
N ASP A 95 -10.79 -19.87 11.02
CA ASP A 95 -12.24 -20.08 11.00
C ASP A 95 -12.56 -21.18 9.97
N PRO A 96 -13.28 -22.26 10.33
CA PRO A 96 -13.58 -23.35 9.42
C PRO A 96 -14.41 -22.81 8.26
N LEU A 97 -14.07 -23.26 7.05
CA LEU A 97 -14.87 -23.07 5.84
C LEU A 97 -16.22 -23.80 6.04
N LEU A 98 -17.18 -23.15 6.70
CA LEU A 98 -18.58 -23.54 6.76
C LEU A 98 -19.36 -22.79 5.69
#